data_AF-A0A8S9LAZ2-F1
#
_entry.id   AF-A0A8S9LAZ2-F1
#
_cell.length_a   1.000
_cell.length_b   1.000
_cell.length_c   1.000
_cell.angle_alpha   90.00
_cell.angle_beta   90.00
_cell.angle_gamma   90.00
#
_symmetry.space_group_name_H-M   'P 1'
#
loop_
_entity.id
_entity.type
_entity.pdbx_description
1 polymer ?
#
loop_
_entity_poly.entity_id
_entity_poly.type
_entity_poly.pdbx_seq_one_letter_code
_entity_poly.pdbx_strand_id
1 'polypeptide(L)'
;MNFIRNILAGGQSSLADYCTYFVAYSDGSCTDINSARAPDRMLGEVRGSDSRCMASSLVRTGFVRGSMPQGNGCYQHRCKNNLLEVAVEGEWKFCPQAGGPIQFPGFNGELICPAYHELCGSRIVSVLGQCPNSCNFNGDCVDGKCRCLLGYHGHDCKTRSCPNNCSGHGKCTTQGVCICENGFTGIDCSTAVCDEQCSLHGGVCDNGVCEFRCSDYAGYTCQNSSKLVTSLLVCKNVLERDMLGKHCAPREPSILQQLEEVVVMPNYNRLFPGGARKLFNIFGNSYCDEAAKRLACWISIQKCDIDGDDRLRVCHSACQSYNVACGASLDCSDQTLFSTAEEGDANCTGSAEIRSPWFTRLWSKLLASN
;
A
#
# COMPACT_ATOMS: atom_id res chain seq x y z
N MET A 1 2.14 -13.50 -24.46
CA MET A 1 3.57 -13.83 -24.31
C MET A 1 4.34 -12.53 -24.17
N ASN A 2 4.86 -12.25 -22.97
CA ASN A 2 5.74 -11.11 -22.75
C ASN A 2 7.11 -11.45 -23.31
N PHE A 3 7.52 -10.78 -24.40
CA PHE A 3 8.87 -10.96 -24.95
C PHE A 3 9.84 -10.13 -24.13
N ILE A 4 10.72 -10.81 -23.39
CA ILE A 4 11.89 -10.17 -22.78
C ILE A 4 12.82 -9.75 -23.93
N ARG A 5 13.07 -8.44 -24.06
CA ARG A 5 14.00 -7.89 -25.07
C ARG A 5 15.47 -8.00 -24.66
N ASN A 6 15.74 -8.24 -23.37
CA ASN A 6 17.08 -8.43 -22.83
C ASN A 6 17.47 -9.92 -22.86
N ILE A 7 18.45 -10.28 -23.68
CA ILE A 7 18.92 -11.66 -23.87
C ILE A 7 19.53 -12.31 -22.61
N LEU A 8 19.81 -11.52 -21.56
CA LEU A 8 20.34 -12.02 -20.28
C LEU A 8 19.26 -12.17 -19.19
N ALA A 9 18.00 -11.80 -19.48
CA ALA A 9 16.93 -11.87 -18.50
C ALA A 9 16.01 -13.09 -18.75
N GLY A 10 15.67 -13.79 -17.67
CA GLY A 10 14.77 -14.95 -17.65
C GLY A 10 14.12 -15.10 -16.29
N GLY A 11 13.07 -15.93 -16.20
CA GLY A 11 12.47 -16.33 -14.94
C GLY A 11 13.42 -17.15 -14.06
N GLN A 12 13.19 -17.21 -12.76
CA GLN A 12 14.17 -17.75 -11.80
C GLN A 12 14.24 -19.30 -11.74
N SER A 13 13.33 -20.00 -12.41
CA SER A 13 13.19 -21.45 -12.30
C SER A 13 13.58 -22.17 -13.58
N SER A 14 14.56 -23.06 -13.47
CA SER A 14 14.91 -24.01 -14.53
C SER A 14 13.79 -25.01 -14.83
N LEU A 15 12.85 -25.24 -13.90
CA LEU A 15 11.70 -26.12 -14.15
C LEU A 15 10.68 -25.53 -15.13
N ALA A 16 10.67 -24.21 -15.26
CA ALA A 16 9.84 -23.51 -16.23
C ALA A 16 10.65 -23.11 -17.47
N ASP A 17 11.78 -23.75 -17.74
CA ASP A 17 12.74 -23.35 -18.78
C ASP A 17 13.10 -21.86 -18.73
N TYR A 18 13.23 -21.30 -17.52
CA TYR A 18 13.45 -19.87 -17.29
C TYR A 18 12.37 -18.98 -17.93
N CYS A 19 11.17 -19.51 -18.18
CA CYS A 19 10.01 -18.70 -18.56
C CYS A 19 9.62 -17.77 -17.42
N THR A 20 9.15 -16.58 -17.75
CA THR A 20 8.58 -15.67 -16.76
C THR A 20 7.19 -16.13 -16.36
N TYR A 21 6.99 -16.35 -15.07
CA TYR A 21 5.69 -16.61 -14.46
C TYR A 21 5.61 -15.90 -13.11
N PHE A 22 4.40 -15.77 -12.57
CA PHE A 22 4.23 -15.21 -11.23
C PHE A 22 4.73 -16.20 -10.19
N VAL A 23 5.76 -15.82 -9.44
CA VAL A 23 6.26 -16.60 -8.30
C VAL A 23 5.54 -16.12 -7.06
N ALA A 24 5.03 -17.05 -6.25
CA ALA A 24 4.46 -16.70 -4.95
C ALA A 24 5.58 -16.14 -4.05
N TYR A 25 5.33 -14.99 -3.41
CA TYR A 25 6.24 -14.47 -2.40
C TYR A 25 6.34 -15.43 -1.21
N SER A 26 7.51 -15.50 -0.57
CA SER A 26 7.76 -16.35 0.61
C SER A 26 6.84 -16.03 1.80
N ASP A 27 6.30 -14.81 1.83
CA ASP A 27 5.33 -14.27 2.78
C ASP A 27 3.95 -13.95 2.15
N GLY A 28 3.74 -14.38 0.91
CA GLY A 28 2.52 -14.11 0.15
C GLY A 28 1.43 -15.16 0.31
N SER A 29 1.60 -16.13 1.22
CA SER A 29 0.63 -17.21 1.39
C SER A 29 -0.72 -16.67 1.88
N CYS A 30 -1.76 -16.86 1.08
CA CYS A 30 -3.12 -16.48 1.47
C CYS A 30 -3.67 -17.35 2.61
N THR A 31 -3.14 -18.55 2.80
CA THR A 31 -3.62 -19.48 3.83
C THR A 31 -2.97 -19.31 5.19
N ASP A 32 -1.86 -18.58 5.24
CA ASP A 32 -1.10 -18.36 6.45
C ASP A 32 -1.56 -17.07 7.13
N ILE A 33 -2.34 -17.23 8.19
CA ILE A 33 -2.85 -16.13 9.03
C ILE A 33 -1.76 -15.48 9.88
N ASN A 34 -0.58 -16.10 9.99
CA ASN A 34 0.56 -15.60 10.77
C ASN A 34 1.68 -15.07 9.86
N SER A 35 1.36 -14.78 8.60
CA SER A 35 2.35 -14.44 7.57
C SER A 35 2.80 -12.96 7.60
N ALA A 36 3.94 -12.69 6.94
CA ALA A 36 4.68 -11.42 7.01
C ALA A 36 3.84 -10.20 6.67
N ARG A 37 3.17 -10.31 5.54
CA ARG A 37 2.42 -9.22 4.97
C ARG A 37 0.99 -9.26 5.49
N ALA A 38 0.61 -8.27 6.29
CA ALA A 38 -0.79 -8.10 6.67
C ALA A 38 -1.66 -7.98 5.40
N PRO A 39 -2.86 -8.58 5.37
CA PRO A 39 -3.77 -8.42 4.24
C PRO A 39 -4.07 -6.94 4.01
N ASP A 40 -4.00 -6.49 2.76
CA ASP A 40 -4.29 -5.11 2.42
C ASP A 40 -5.79 -4.82 2.53
N ARG A 41 -6.17 -4.17 3.65
CA ARG A 41 -7.56 -3.79 3.93
C ARG A 41 -8.10 -2.75 2.95
N MET A 42 -7.26 -2.00 2.23
CA MET A 42 -7.73 -1.09 1.19
C MET A 42 -8.18 -1.85 -0.07
N LEU A 43 -7.69 -3.08 -0.26
CA LEU A 43 -8.06 -3.97 -1.36
C LEU A 43 -9.07 -5.06 -0.95
N GLY A 44 -9.50 -5.02 0.32
CA GLY A 44 -10.47 -5.94 0.90
C GLY A 44 -9.94 -7.37 1.10
N GLU A 45 -8.61 -7.52 1.23
CA GLU A 45 -7.98 -8.82 1.42
C GLU A 45 -8.27 -9.42 2.80
N VAL A 46 -8.37 -10.75 2.83
CA VAL A 46 -8.46 -11.55 4.05
C VAL A 46 -7.62 -12.81 3.87
N ARG A 47 -6.91 -13.22 4.92
CA ARG A 47 -6.15 -14.47 4.96
C ARG A 47 -6.83 -15.47 5.89
N GLY A 48 -6.74 -16.74 5.55
CA GLY A 48 -7.44 -17.83 6.23
C GLY A 48 -7.19 -19.15 5.52
N SER A 49 -7.39 -20.29 6.19
CA SER A 49 -7.17 -21.62 5.62
C SER A 49 -7.93 -21.86 4.30
N ASP A 50 -9.05 -21.19 4.14
CA ASP A 50 -9.92 -21.16 2.97
C ASP A 50 -9.65 -19.98 2.02
N SER A 51 -8.55 -19.25 2.17
CA SER A 51 -8.20 -18.13 1.28
C SER A 51 -7.32 -18.57 0.12
N ARG A 52 -7.53 -17.97 -1.05
CA ARG A 52 -6.76 -18.22 -2.28
C ARG A 52 -6.42 -16.92 -2.98
N CYS A 53 -5.38 -16.96 -3.79
CA CYS A 53 -4.98 -15.82 -4.61
C CYS A 53 -5.97 -15.67 -5.76
N MET A 54 -6.52 -14.47 -5.95
CA MET A 54 -7.41 -14.14 -7.07
C MET A 54 -6.99 -12.80 -7.68
N ALA A 55 -7.18 -12.66 -8.98
CA ALA A 55 -7.00 -11.38 -9.65
C ALA A 55 -8.09 -10.40 -9.20
N SER A 56 -7.70 -9.16 -8.94
CA SER A 56 -8.56 -8.14 -8.33
C SER A 56 -8.10 -6.74 -8.70
N SER A 57 -9.04 -5.90 -9.10
CA SER A 57 -8.85 -4.45 -9.21
C SER A 57 -9.53 -3.69 -8.08
N LEU A 58 -10.06 -4.40 -7.07
CA LEU A 58 -10.78 -3.80 -5.95
C LEU A 58 -9.92 -2.77 -5.23
N VAL A 59 -10.52 -1.61 -4.97
CA VAL A 59 -10.01 -0.57 -4.07
C VAL A 59 -11.18 0.06 -3.34
N ARG A 60 -11.04 0.27 -2.03
CA ARG A 60 -12.08 0.89 -1.20
C ARG A 60 -12.50 2.24 -1.77
N THR A 61 -13.81 2.48 -1.82
CA THR A 61 -14.36 3.76 -2.27
C THR A 61 -13.76 4.92 -1.49
N GLY A 62 -13.27 5.95 -2.21
CA GLY A 62 -12.53 7.08 -1.63
C GLY A 62 -11.00 6.97 -1.74
N PHE A 63 -10.50 5.85 -2.27
CA PHE A 63 -9.09 5.63 -2.60
C PHE A 63 -8.96 5.29 -4.09
N VAL A 64 -7.81 5.60 -4.69
CA VAL A 64 -7.55 5.39 -6.12
C VAL A 64 -6.43 4.37 -6.27
N ARG A 65 -6.69 3.26 -6.98
CA ARG A 65 -5.62 2.38 -7.49
C ARG A 65 -4.97 3.11 -8.65
N GLY A 66 -3.65 3.14 -8.70
CA GLY A 66 -3.01 3.57 -9.92
C GLY A 66 -3.27 2.65 -11.12
N SER A 67 -2.75 3.02 -12.29
CA SER A 67 -2.87 2.42 -13.63
C SER A 67 -2.53 0.93 -13.84
N MET A 68 -2.45 0.09 -12.81
CA MET A 68 -2.47 -1.37 -12.97
C MET A 68 -3.94 -1.82 -13.00
N PRO A 69 -4.48 -2.24 -14.15
CA PRO A 69 -5.91 -2.55 -14.29
C PRO A 69 -6.34 -3.77 -13.47
N GLN A 70 -5.39 -4.62 -13.05
CA GLN A 70 -5.61 -5.84 -12.25
C GLN A 70 -4.36 -6.11 -11.38
N GLY A 71 -4.53 -6.19 -10.06
CA GLY A 71 -3.56 -6.78 -9.14
C GLY A 71 -3.99 -8.18 -8.70
N ASN A 72 -3.25 -8.80 -7.79
CA ASN A 72 -3.62 -10.07 -7.17
C ASN A 72 -3.77 -9.86 -5.68
N GLY A 73 -4.76 -10.51 -5.06
CA GLY A 73 -4.98 -10.42 -3.62
C GLY A 73 -5.49 -11.72 -3.01
N CYS A 74 -5.49 -11.77 -1.69
CA CYS A 74 -5.95 -12.93 -0.92
C CYS A 74 -7.42 -12.78 -0.52
N TYR A 75 -8.25 -13.73 -0.96
CA TYR A 75 -9.68 -13.72 -0.71
C TYR A 75 -10.16 -15.09 -0.26
N GLN A 76 -11.08 -15.10 0.71
CA GLN A 76 -11.70 -16.34 1.20
C GLN A 76 -12.61 -16.93 0.13
N HIS A 77 -12.69 -18.25 0.09
CA HIS A 77 -13.65 -18.96 -0.74
C HIS A 77 -14.31 -20.11 0.00
N ARG A 78 -15.50 -20.50 -0.45
CA ARG A 78 -16.16 -21.73 -0.01
C ARG A 78 -16.92 -22.37 -1.16
N CYS A 79 -16.99 -23.69 -1.11
CA CYS A 79 -17.67 -24.50 -2.12
C CYS A 79 -18.95 -25.06 -1.52
N LYS A 80 -20.12 -24.69 -2.05
CA LYS A 80 -21.43 -25.18 -1.60
C LYS A 80 -22.30 -25.55 -2.78
N ASN A 81 -22.88 -26.76 -2.78
CA ASN A 81 -23.87 -27.19 -3.78
C ASN A 81 -23.44 -26.94 -5.24
N ASN A 82 -22.19 -27.30 -5.60
CA ASN A 82 -21.60 -27.03 -6.92
C ASN A 82 -21.45 -25.55 -7.31
N LEU A 83 -21.51 -24.64 -6.34
CA LEU A 83 -21.26 -23.21 -6.51
C LEU A 83 -20.00 -22.81 -5.75
N LEU A 84 -19.24 -21.90 -6.34
CA LEU A 84 -18.12 -21.21 -5.72
C LEU A 84 -18.64 -19.89 -5.15
N GLU A 85 -18.40 -19.65 -3.87
CA GLU A 85 -18.60 -18.35 -3.23
C GLU A 85 -17.25 -17.79 -2.79
N VAL A 86 -17.09 -16.47 -2.89
CA VAL A 86 -15.89 -15.75 -2.45
C VAL A 86 -16.27 -14.58 -1.56
N ALA A 87 -15.37 -14.19 -0.66
CA ALA A 87 -15.62 -13.11 0.30
C ALA A 87 -14.61 -11.97 0.22
N VAL A 88 -15.12 -10.75 0.36
CA VAL A 88 -14.36 -9.51 0.53
C VAL A 88 -14.88 -8.84 1.80
N GLU A 89 -14.01 -8.66 2.80
CA GLU A 89 -14.37 -8.10 4.12
C GLU A 89 -15.57 -8.78 4.81
N GLY A 90 -15.73 -10.08 4.64
CA GLY A 90 -16.83 -10.84 5.25
C GLY A 90 -18.15 -10.81 4.46
N GLU A 91 -18.24 -10.03 3.39
CA GLU A 91 -19.36 -10.07 2.44
C GLU A 91 -19.17 -11.21 1.45
N TRP A 92 -20.13 -12.14 1.36
CA TRP A 92 -20.05 -13.32 0.49
C TRP A 92 -20.84 -13.14 -0.80
N LYS A 93 -20.24 -13.48 -1.94
CA LYS A 93 -20.91 -13.49 -3.25
C LYS A 93 -20.64 -14.76 -4.03
N PHE A 94 -21.61 -15.15 -4.85
CA PHE A 94 -21.49 -16.27 -5.78
C PHE A 94 -20.64 -15.88 -7.00
N CYS A 95 -19.73 -16.76 -7.38
CA CYS A 95 -18.96 -16.65 -8.61
C CYS A 95 -19.71 -17.27 -9.81
N PRO A 96 -19.55 -16.72 -11.03
CA PRO A 96 -19.98 -17.40 -12.25
C PRO A 96 -19.27 -18.75 -12.41
N GLN A 97 -19.97 -19.75 -12.96
CA GLN A 97 -19.44 -21.12 -13.07
C GLN A 97 -18.14 -21.21 -13.89
N ALA A 98 -18.04 -20.41 -14.96
CA ALA A 98 -16.86 -20.34 -15.82
C ALA A 98 -15.77 -19.38 -15.30
N GLY A 99 -15.99 -18.74 -14.14
CA GLY A 99 -15.19 -17.61 -13.67
C GLY A 99 -15.61 -16.31 -14.34
N GLY A 100 -15.05 -15.19 -13.87
CA GLY A 100 -15.33 -13.85 -14.40
C GLY A 100 -15.44 -12.78 -13.32
N PRO A 101 -15.64 -11.51 -13.73
CA PRO A 101 -15.67 -10.38 -12.81
C PRO A 101 -16.93 -10.37 -11.95
N ILE A 102 -16.76 -9.99 -10.68
CA ILE A 102 -17.83 -9.64 -9.75
C ILE A 102 -17.47 -8.37 -8.98
N GLN A 103 -18.47 -7.59 -8.61
CA GLN A 103 -18.29 -6.33 -7.87
C GLN A 103 -18.71 -6.48 -6.41
N PHE A 104 -18.14 -5.67 -5.52
CA PHE A 104 -18.49 -5.64 -4.09
C PHE A 104 -18.91 -4.22 -3.65
N PRO A 105 -19.94 -4.08 -2.80
CA PRO A 105 -20.34 -2.78 -2.28
C PRO A 105 -19.21 -2.17 -1.41
N GLY A 106 -19.00 -0.86 -1.52
CA GLY A 106 -17.93 -0.16 -0.80
C GLY A 106 -16.55 -0.24 -1.44
N PHE A 107 -16.46 -0.90 -2.61
CA PHE A 107 -15.24 -1.00 -3.40
C PHE A 107 -15.52 -0.54 -4.85
N ASN A 108 -14.55 0.16 -5.42
CA ASN A 108 -14.44 0.40 -6.85
C ASN A 108 -13.67 -0.77 -7.50
N GLY A 109 -13.95 -1.08 -8.77
CA GLY A 109 -13.31 -2.18 -9.49
C GLY A 109 -14.01 -3.52 -9.31
N GLU A 110 -13.31 -4.61 -9.64
CA GLU A 110 -13.87 -5.96 -9.74
C GLU A 110 -12.91 -7.00 -9.16
N LEU A 111 -13.47 -8.02 -8.52
CA LEU A 111 -12.77 -9.27 -8.22
C LEU A 111 -13.00 -10.24 -9.37
N ILE A 112 -11.96 -10.86 -9.90
CA ILE A 112 -12.08 -11.87 -10.96
C ILE A 112 -12.14 -13.24 -10.31
N CYS A 113 -13.35 -13.80 -10.27
CA CYS A 113 -13.55 -15.18 -9.83
C CYS A 113 -12.83 -16.16 -10.77
N PRO A 114 -12.09 -17.14 -10.23
CA PRO A 114 -11.65 -18.27 -11.03
C PRO A 114 -12.84 -19.15 -11.42
N ALA A 115 -12.66 -20.03 -12.39
CA ALA A 115 -13.69 -21.01 -12.71
C ALA A 115 -13.93 -21.96 -11.53
N TYR A 116 -15.17 -22.46 -11.38
CA TYR A 116 -15.54 -23.34 -10.26
C TYR A 116 -14.56 -24.51 -10.06
N HIS A 117 -14.11 -25.12 -11.17
CA HIS A 117 -13.25 -26.30 -11.13
C HIS A 117 -11.81 -26.01 -10.68
N GLU A 118 -11.36 -24.77 -10.67
CA GLU A 118 -10.02 -24.39 -10.22
C GLU A 118 -9.89 -24.42 -8.69
N LEU A 119 -10.96 -24.07 -7.98
CA LEU A 119 -10.97 -24.05 -6.51
C LEU A 119 -11.80 -25.19 -5.88
N CYS A 120 -12.90 -25.56 -6.53
CA CYS A 120 -13.85 -26.53 -6.01
C CYS A 120 -13.87 -27.86 -6.80
N GLY A 121 -13.15 -27.93 -7.92
CA GLY A 121 -13.08 -29.14 -8.73
C GLY A 121 -12.15 -30.17 -8.12
N SER A 122 -12.66 -31.37 -7.83
CA SER A 122 -11.82 -32.55 -7.55
C SER A 122 -11.22 -33.12 -8.84
N ARG A 123 -10.49 -32.30 -9.62
CA ARG A 123 -9.63 -32.88 -10.66
C ARG A 123 -8.36 -33.37 -9.98
N ILE A 124 -8.36 -34.66 -9.63
CA ILE A 124 -7.12 -35.41 -9.49
C ILE A 124 -6.49 -35.40 -10.89
N VAL A 125 -5.62 -34.44 -11.16
CA VAL A 125 -4.74 -34.52 -12.33
C VAL A 125 -3.75 -35.62 -11.97
N SER A 126 -4.01 -36.84 -12.44
CA SER A 126 -3.04 -37.93 -12.40
C SER A 126 -1.92 -37.59 -13.39
N VAL A 127 -0.94 -36.80 -12.93
CA VAL A 127 0.34 -36.63 -13.61
C VAL A 127 0.98 -38.02 -13.67
N LEU A 128 1.33 -38.47 -14.88
CA LEU A 128 1.94 -39.77 -15.11
C LEU A 128 3.36 -39.74 -14.52
N GLY A 129 3.47 -40.23 -13.28
CA GLY A 129 4.61 -40.04 -12.38
C GLY A 129 4.08 -39.76 -10.98
N GLN A 130 3.48 -40.77 -10.33
CA GLN A 130 2.83 -40.61 -9.03
C GLN A 130 3.86 -40.26 -7.95
N CYS A 131 3.98 -38.97 -7.65
CA CYS A 131 4.64 -38.54 -6.44
C CYS A 131 3.88 -39.04 -5.21
N PRO A 132 4.60 -39.44 -4.15
CA PRO A 132 3.97 -39.95 -2.94
C PRO A 132 2.99 -38.91 -2.39
N ASN A 133 1.73 -39.33 -2.22
CA ASN A 133 0.62 -38.51 -1.71
C ASN A 133 0.45 -37.15 -2.42
N SER A 134 0.81 -37.04 -3.71
CA SER A 134 0.80 -35.77 -4.45
C SER A 134 1.58 -34.66 -3.73
N CYS A 135 2.67 -35.01 -3.05
CA CYS A 135 3.47 -34.11 -2.23
C CYS A 135 2.68 -33.38 -1.14
N ASN A 136 1.55 -33.95 -0.69
CA ASN A 136 0.57 -33.32 0.20
C ASN A 136 0.19 -31.88 -0.20
N PHE A 137 0.34 -31.54 -1.50
CA PHE A 137 0.21 -30.19 -2.04
C PHE A 137 1.15 -29.14 -1.42
N ASN A 138 2.22 -29.56 -0.75
CA ASN A 138 3.24 -28.72 -0.13
C ASN A 138 4.58 -28.80 -0.87
N GLY A 139 4.58 -29.10 -2.16
CA GLY A 139 5.79 -29.27 -2.95
C GLY A 139 5.48 -29.55 -4.42
N ASP A 140 6.50 -29.36 -5.26
CA ASP A 140 6.44 -29.69 -6.67
C ASP A 140 6.72 -31.18 -6.88
N CYS A 141 5.93 -31.84 -7.72
CA CYS A 141 6.19 -33.21 -8.16
C CYS A 141 7.14 -33.20 -9.37
N VAL A 142 8.36 -33.71 -9.20
CA VAL A 142 9.39 -33.76 -10.25
C VAL A 142 9.93 -35.18 -10.34
N ASP A 143 9.77 -35.83 -11.51
CA ASP A 143 10.23 -37.20 -11.77
C ASP A 143 9.81 -38.24 -10.72
N GLY A 144 8.57 -38.12 -10.22
CA GLY A 144 8.03 -39.01 -9.17
C GLY A 144 8.58 -38.76 -7.76
N LYS A 145 9.35 -37.68 -7.55
CA LYS A 145 9.83 -37.23 -6.24
C LYS A 145 9.26 -35.85 -5.89
N CYS A 146 9.04 -35.62 -4.59
CA CYS A 146 8.57 -34.34 -4.11
C CYS A 146 9.72 -33.37 -3.80
N ARG A 147 9.66 -32.18 -4.39
CA ARG A 147 10.49 -31.03 -4.03
C ARG A 147 9.67 -30.08 -3.17
N CYS A 148 9.83 -30.19 -1.86
CA CYS A 148 8.97 -29.50 -0.90
C CYS A 148 9.15 -27.98 -0.90
N LEU A 149 8.05 -27.27 -0.65
CA LEU A 149 8.03 -25.85 -0.34
C LEU A 149 8.83 -25.57 0.95
N LEU A 150 9.27 -24.33 1.11
CA LEU A 150 10.02 -23.90 2.30
C LEU A 150 9.24 -24.23 3.59
N GLY A 151 9.91 -24.83 4.57
CA GLY A 151 9.29 -25.28 5.83
C GLY A 151 8.63 -26.66 5.76
N TYR A 152 8.54 -27.29 4.59
CA TYR A 152 8.05 -28.66 4.42
C TYR A 152 9.17 -29.60 3.99
N HIS A 153 9.09 -30.85 4.46
CA HIS A 153 10.12 -31.86 4.26
C HIS A 153 9.52 -33.27 4.27
N GLY A 154 10.39 -34.25 4.03
CA GLY A 154 10.02 -35.65 3.91
C GLY A 154 9.70 -36.01 2.45
N HIS A 155 9.57 -37.32 2.20
CA HIS A 155 9.43 -37.85 0.85
C HIS A 155 8.19 -37.35 0.10
N ASP A 156 7.17 -36.90 0.83
CA ASP A 156 5.87 -36.44 0.36
C ASP A 156 5.50 -35.05 0.89
N CYS A 157 6.44 -34.32 1.48
CA CYS A 157 6.20 -32.97 2.05
C CYS A 157 5.09 -32.90 3.11
N LYS A 158 4.82 -34.02 3.80
CA LYS A 158 3.87 -34.05 4.93
C LYS A 158 4.42 -33.39 6.18
N THR A 159 5.73 -33.55 6.42
CA THR A 159 6.35 -33.09 7.66
C THR A 159 6.69 -31.62 7.53
N ARG A 160 6.28 -30.84 8.53
CA ARG A 160 6.63 -29.42 8.64
C ARG A 160 7.61 -29.24 9.79
N SER A 161 8.65 -28.45 9.58
CA SER A 161 9.49 -27.92 10.65
C SER A 161 9.69 -26.42 10.42
N CYS A 162 10.04 -25.71 11.48
CA CYS A 162 10.18 -24.27 11.39
C CYS A 162 11.34 -23.91 10.47
N PRO A 163 11.06 -23.25 9.32
CA PRO A 163 12.12 -22.84 8.42
C PRO A 163 13.07 -21.89 9.16
N ASN A 164 14.37 -22.04 8.91
CA ASN A 164 15.45 -21.26 9.52
C ASN A 164 15.38 -21.13 11.05
N ASN A 165 14.75 -22.07 11.74
CA ASN A 165 14.51 -22.01 13.18
C ASN A 165 13.85 -20.67 13.61
N CYS A 166 12.88 -20.20 12.83
CA CYS A 166 12.20 -18.91 13.02
C CYS A 166 13.16 -17.71 13.04
N SER A 167 14.30 -17.82 12.36
CA SER A 167 15.33 -16.79 12.18
C SER A 167 15.81 -16.12 13.48
N GLY A 168 15.61 -16.78 14.62
CA GLY A 168 15.88 -16.20 15.95
C GLY A 168 14.88 -15.13 16.42
N HIS A 169 13.82 -14.85 15.66
CA HIS A 169 12.80 -13.84 15.94
C HIS A 169 11.41 -14.46 16.20
N GLY A 170 11.39 -15.69 16.71
CA GLY A 170 10.15 -16.40 16.96
C GLY A 170 10.33 -17.74 17.67
N LYS A 171 9.20 -18.34 18.05
CA LYS A 171 9.15 -19.66 18.68
C LYS A 171 8.55 -20.68 17.73
N CYS A 172 9.24 -21.81 17.58
CA CYS A 172 8.77 -22.91 16.78
C CYS A 172 7.72 -23.74 17.53
N THR A 173 6.54 -23.94 16.92
CA THR A 173 5.51 -24.82 17.48
C THR A 173 5.78 -26.29 17.16
N THR A 174 5.10 -27.19 17.88
CA THR A 174 5.18 -28.64 17.63
C THR A 174 4.63 -29.05 16.25
N GLN A 175 3.85 -28.19 15.60
CA GLN A 175 3.35 -28.36 14.24
C GLN A 175 4.28 -27.78 13.16
N GLY A 176 5.47 -27.28 13.52
CA GLY A 176 6.44 -26.72 12.58
C GLY A 176 6.07 -25.34 12.04
N VAL A 177 5.35 -24.54 12.84
CA VAL A 177 4.95 -23.16 12.51
C VAL A 177 5.70 -22.19 13.41
N CYS A 178 6.17 -21.07 12.86
CA CYS A 178 6.78 -20.02 13.65
C CYS A 178 5.72 -19.07 14.22
N ILE A 179 5.79 -18.82 15.53
CA ILE A 179 5.10 -17.72 16.20
C ILE A 179 6.12 -16.61 16.35
N CYS A 180 6.00 -15.55 15.55
CA CYS A 180 6.97 -14.45 15.53
C CYS A 180 6.83 -13.54 16.75
N GLU A 181 7.97 -12.95 17.15
CA GLU A 181 8.03 -11.90 18.15
C GLU A 181 7.47 -10.59 17.59
N ASN A 182 7.08 -9.66 18.46
CA ASN A 182 6.54 -8.37 18.04
C ASN A 182 7.54 -7.64 17.12
N GLY A 183 7.04 -7.11 16.01
CA GLY A 183 7.85 -6.41 15.00
C GLY A 183 8.48 -7.34 13.96
N PHE A 184 8.28 -8.66 14.04
CA PHE A 184 8.73 -9.63 13.05
C PHE A 184 7.58 -10.52 12.60
N THR A 185 7.72 -11.06 11.40
CA THR A 185 6.63 -11.73 10.72
C THR A 185 7.17 -12.57 9.54
N GLY A 186 6.33 -13.40 8.93
CA GLY A 186 6.72 -14.33 7.86
C GLY A 186 6.91 -15.76 8.33
N ILE A 187 7.01 -16.69 7.36
CA ILE A 187 7.00 -18.13 7.63
C ILE A 187 8.16 -18.59 8.54
N ASP A 188 9.26 -17.84 8.56
CA ASP A 188 10.43 -18.01 9.41
C ASP A 188 10.77 -16.77 10.24
N CYS A 189 9.86 -15.81 10.39
CA CYS A 189 10.07 -14.55 11.14
C CYS A 189 11.29 -13.71 10.69
N SER A 190 11.78 -13.89 9.47
CA SER A 190 12.91 -13.11 8.94
C SER A 190 12.52 -11.69 8.51
N THR A 191 11.23 -11.41 8.34
CA THR A 191 10.73 -10.14 7.82
C THR A 191 10.29 -9.24 8.95
N ALA A 192 10.82 -8.02 9.03
CA ALA A 192 10.34 -7.02 9.98
C ALA A 192 9.01 -6.41 9.51
N VAL A 193 8.10 -6.19 10.47
CA VAL A 193 6.81 -5.54 10.26
C VAL A 193 7.03 -4.03 10.12
N CYS A 194 6.39 -3.40 9.13
CA CYS A 194 6.31 -1.94 9.06
C CYS A 194 5.11 -1.42 9.85
N ASP A 195 5.16 -0.14 10.21
CA ASP A 195 4.03 0.58 10.81
C ASP A 195 2.75 0.42 9.96
N GLU A 196 1.58 0.19 10.58
CA GLU A 196 0.31 0.10 9.85
C GLU A 196 0.01 1.37 9.04
N GLN A 197 0.52 2.52 9.48
CA GLN A 197 0.37 3.81 8.80
C GLN A 197 1.12 3.87 7.46
N CYS A 198 2.09 2.98 7.23
CA CYS A 198 2.85 2.85 6.00
C CYS A 198 1.92 2.70 4.78
N SER A 199 1.06 1.69 4.80
CA SER A 199 0.10 1.41 3.73
C SER A 199 -1.00 2.47 3.66
N LEU A 200 -1.38 3.07 4.80
CA LEU A 200 -2.38 4.14 4.85
C LEU A 200 -1.92 5.41 4.13
N HIS A 201 -0.63 5.72 4.19
CA HIS A 201 -0.01 6.83 3.45
C HIS A 201 0.54 6.40 2.08
N GLY A 202 0.17 5.19 1.65
CA GLY A 202 0.47 4.61 0.34
C GLY A 202 1.93 4.27 0.12
N GLY A 203 2.69 4.01 1.19
CA GLY A 203 4.01 3.41 1.10
C GLY A 203 3.96 1.89 0.93
N VAL A 204 5.09 1.34 0.52
CA VAL A 204 5.34 -0.09 0.41
C VAL A 204 6.31 -0.48 1.53
N CYS A 205 5.94 -1.52 2.28
CA CYS A 205 6.83 -2.08 3.30
C CYS A 205 7.85 -3.02 2.65
N ASP A 206 9.13 -2.71 2.80
CA ASP A 206 10.25 -3.62 2.54
C ASP A 206 10.99 -3.90 3.85
N ASN A 207 10.74 -5.08 4.41
CA ASN A 207 11.44 -5.58 5.60
C ASN A 207 11.58 -4.56 6.76
N GLY A 208 10.46 -3.99 7.20
CA GLY A 208 10.43 -3.00 8.28
C GLY A 208 10.77 -1.57 7.87
N VAL A 209 11.18 -1.35 6.62
CA VAL A 209 11.41 -0.03 6.04
C VAL A 209 10.21 0.37 5.18
N CYS A 210 9.66 1.55 5.46
CA CYS A 210 8.60 2.13 4.64
C CYS A 210 9.19 2.95 3.49
N GLU A 211 9.04 2.43 2.28
CA GLU A 211 9.40 3.16 1.06
C GLU A 211 8.16 3.84 0.50
N PHE A 212 8.33 5.07 0.01
CA PHE A 212 7.24 5.83 -0.59
C PHE A 212 7.70 6.28 -1.97
N ARG A 213 7.16 5.71 -3.03
CA ARG A 213 7.53 6.07 -4.41
C ARG A 213 6.36 6.69 -5.14
N CYS A 214 6.62 7.53 -6.14
CA CYS A 214 5.59 7.97 -7.07
C CYS A 214 5.01 6.75 -7.78
N SER A 215 5.87 5.83 -8.24
CA SER A 215 5.50 4.65 -9.01
C SER A 215 4.53 3.70 -8.31
N ASP A 216 4.46 3.75 -6.97
CA ASP A 216 3.54 2.93 -6.18
C ASP A 216 2.08 3.27 -6.52
N TYR A 217 1.81 4.55 -6.81
CA TYR A 217 0.58 4.96 -7.47
C TYR A 217 0.78 4.82 -8.97
N ALA A 218 0.36 3.69 -9.51
CA ALA A 218 0.43 3.50 -10.95
C ALA A 218 -0.15 4.68 -11.77
N GLY A 219 0.58 5.09 -12.80
CA GLY A 219 0.28 6.28 -13.60
C GLY A 219 0.85 7.58 -13.01
N TYR A 220 1.32 7.59 -11.76
CA TYR A 220 2.04 8.71 -11.17
C TYR A 220 3.51 8.64 -11.52
N THR A 221 4.11 9.82 -11.64
CA THR A 221 5.53 10.03 -11.91
C THR A 221 5.94 11.36 -11.31
N CYS A 222 7.24 11.61 -11.23
CA CYS A 222 7.79 12.88 -10.81
C CYS A 222 7.58 13.96 -11.90
N GLN A 223 6.54 14.79 -11.74
CA GLN A 223 6.13 15.83 -12.69
C GLN A 223 6.62 17.22 -12.27
N ASN A 224 7.06 18.04 -13.23
CA ASN A 224 7.46 19.42 -12.96
C ASN A 224 6.28 20.25 -12.45
N SER A 225 6.51 21.08 -11.43
CA SER A 225 5.49 21.99 -10.87
C SER A 225 4.79 22.83 -11.93
N SER A 226 5.53 23.31 -12.94
CA SER A 226 5.00 24.10 -14.05
C SER A 226 3.90 23.41 -14.87
N LYS A 227 3.86 22.06 -14.90
CA LYS A 227 2.78 21.30 -15.56
C LYS A 227 1.56 21.12 -14.68
N LEU A 228 1.71 21.24 -13.37
CA LEU A 228 0.68 20.99 -12.38
C LEU A 228 -0.11 22.27 -12.04
N VAL A 229 0.55 23.43 -12.07
CA VAL A 229 -0.01 24.75 -11.69
C VAL A 229 -1.35 25.05 -12.37
N THR A 230 -1.52 24.67 -13.63
CA THR A 230 -2.75 24.94 -14.39
C THR A 230 -3.90 24.00 -14.05
N SER A 231 -3.59 22.84 -13.49
CA SER A 231 -4.57 21.79 -13.17
C SER A 231 -4.95 21.75 -11.69
N LEU A 232 -4.09 22.28 -10.81
CA LEU A 232 -4.28 22.25 -9.35
C LEU A 232 -4.38 23.68 -8.81
N LEU A 233 -5.56 24.29 -8.92
CA LEU A 233 -5.83 25.68 -8.55
C LEU A 233 -5.69 25.93 -7.05
N VAL A 234 -6.12 25.00 -6.19
CA VAL A 234 -5.97 25.07 -4.73
C VAL A 234 -4.49 25.03 -4.36
N CYS A 235 -3.70 24.24 -5.09
CA CYS A 235 -2.26 24.10 -4.88
C CYS A 235 -1.40 25.11 -5.65
N LYS A 236 -2.01 26.03 -6.39
CA LYS A 236 -1.31 27.00 -7.23
C LYS A 236 -0.24 27.76 -6.47
N ASN A 237 -0.58 28.31 -5.30
CA ASN A 237 0.36 29.08 -4.47
C ASN A 237 1.54 28.23 -3.94
N VAL A 238 1.32 26.94 -3.72
CA VAL A 238 2.37 26.00 -3.29
C VAL A 238 3.32 25.71 -4.45
N LEU A 239 2.75 25.41 -5.62
CA LEU A 239 3.50 25.04 -6.82
C LEU A 239 4.27 26.21 -7.43
N GLU A 240 3.71 27.43 -7.40
CA GLU A 240 4.37 28.63 -7.91
C GLU A 240 5.60 29.04 -7.09
N ARG A 241 5.64 28.70 -5.79
CA ARG A 241 6.80 28.93 -4.93
C ARG A 241 7.95 27.97 -5.23
N ASP A 242 7.67 26.87 -5.92
CA ASP A 242 8.64 25.83 -6.25
C ASP A 242 8.55 25.42 -7.73
N MET A 243 8.62 26.41 -8.62
CA MET A 243 8.44 26.20 -10.07
C MET A 243 9.50 25.29 -10.70
N LEU A 244 10.69 25.21 -10.10
CA LEU A 244 11.79 24.34 -10.54
C LEU A 244 11.70 22.93 -9.91
N GLY A 245 10.86 22.77 -8.89
CA GLY A 245 10.63 21.50 -8.22
C GLY A 245 9.82 20.53 -9.06
N LYS A 246 9.72 19.32 -8.52
CA LYS A 246 8.93 18.23 -9.08
C LYS A 246 8.13 17.56 -7.97
N HIS A 247 6.94 17.11 -8.32
CA HIS A 247 6.00 16.48 -7.41
C HIS A 247 5.44 15.20 -8.02
N CYS A 248 5.13 14.21 -7.17
CA CYS A 248 4.41 13.04 -7.61
C CYS A 248 2.99 13.41 -8.03
N ALA A 249 2.68 13.19 -9.30
CA ALA A 249 1.35 13.43 -9.86
C ALA A 249 1.09 12.49 -11.04
N PRO A 250 -0.19 12.27 -11.42
CA PRO A 250 -0.54 11.50 -12.60
C PRO A 250 0.11 12.08 -13.86
N ARG A 251 0.70 11.22 -14.69
CA ARG A 251 1.23 11.58 -16.02
C ARG A 251 0.11 11.83 -17.02
N GLU A 252 -1.01 11.13 -16.88
CA GLU A 252 -2.14 11.24 -17.79
C GLU A 252 -2.97 12.50 -17.52
N PRO A 253 -3.18 13.40 -18.51
CA PRO A 253 -3.88 14.66 -18.30
C PRO A 253 -5.32 14.50 -17.79
N SER A 254 -6.04 13.48 -18.26
CA SER A 254 -7.42 13.16 -17.86
C SER A 254 -7.54 12.86 -16.36
N ILE A 255 -6.55 12.16 -15.81
CA ILE A 255 -6.46 11.80 -14.39
C ILE A 255 -5.94 12.98 -13.59
N LEU A 256 -4.95 13.71 -14.11
CA LEU A 256 -4.41 14.91 -13.47
C LEU A 256 -5.49 15.98 -13.22
N GLN A 257 -6.42 16.15 -14.17
CA GLN A 257 -7.55 17.09 -14.01
C GLN A 257 -8.49 16.71 -12.86
N GLN A 258 -8.54 15.44 -12.46
CA GLN A 258 -9.37 14.96 -11.36
C GLN A 258 -8.65 14.99 -10.01
N LEU A 259 -7.31 15.12 -10.00
CA LEU A 259 -6.50 15.01 -8.79
C LEU A 259 -6.91 16.02 -7.70
N GLU A 260 -7.23 17.24 -8.10
CA GLU A 260 -7.65 18.28 -7.15
C GLU A 260 -8.97 17.90 -6.47
N GLU A 261 -9.97 17.47 -7.22
CA GLU A 261 -11.29 17.12 -6.70
C GLU A 261 -11.29 15.82 -5.89
N VAL A 262 -10.53 14.81 -6.35
CA VAL A 262 -10.59 13.45 -5.79
C VAL A 262 -9.59 13.25 -4.64
N VAL A 263 -8.51 14.03 -4.58
CA VAL A 263 -7.44 13.84 -3.59
C VAL A 263 -7.19 15.10 -2.75
N VAL A 264 -6.95 16.24 -3.38
CA VAL A 264 -6.61 17.48 -2.65
C VAL A 264 -7.79 17.99 -1.83
N MET A 265 -8.98 18.10 -2.43
CA MET A 265 -10.17 18.65 -1.78
C MET A 265 -10.67 17.78 -0.61
N PRO A 266 -10.71 16.44 -0.69
CA PRO A 266 -11.03 15.59 0.45
C PRO A 266 -10.06 15.77 1.61
N ASN A 267 -8.76 15.90 1.33
CA ASN A 267 -7.75 16.16 2.35
C ASN A 267 -7.92 17.55 2.98
N TYR A 268 -8.16 18.58 2.17
CA TYR A 268 -8.50 19.92 2.66
C TYR A 268 -9.75 19.91 3.54
N ASN A 269 -10.82 19.23 3.12
CA ASN A 269 -12.07 19.17 3.86
C ASN A 269 -11.94 18.43 5.20
N ARG A 270 -11.03 17.44 5.30
CA ARG A 270 -10.69 16.76 6.57
C ARG A 270 -9.93 17.67 7.52
N LEU A 271 -8.99 18.47 7.00
CA LEU A 271 -8.23 19.46 7.78
C LEU A 271 -9.12 20.65 8.18
N PHE A 272 -10.04 21.06 7.32
CA PHE A 272 -10.89 22.22 7.57
C PHE A 272 -12.39 21.88 7.47
N PRO A 273 -12.92 21.08 8.41
CA PRO A 273 -14.31 20.65 8.39
C PRO A 273 -15.25 21.84 8.57
N GLY A 274 -16.12 22.08 7.59
CA GLY A 274 -17.14 23.14 7.61
C GLY A 274 -16.77 24.44 6.86
N GLY A 275 -15.76 24.41 6.00
CA GLY A 275 -15.22 25.51 5.19
C GLY A 275 -16.17 26.16 4.16
N ALA A 276 -17.31 26.67 4.64
CA ALA A 276 -18.24 27.61 3.99
C ALA A 276 -19.32 28.15 4.96
N ARG A 277 -19.58 27.47 6.10
CA ARG A 277 -20.67 27.84 7.04
C ARG A 277 -20.25 28.77 8.19
N LYS A 278 -18.95 29.06 8.37
CA LYS A 278 -18.43 29.99 9.41
C LYS A 278 -18.20 31.42 8.88
N LEU A 279 -19.15 31.97 8.13
CA LEU A 279 -19.08 33.32 7.54
C LEU A 279 -19.13 34.49 8.55
N PHE A 280 -19.29 34.23 9.87
CA PHE A 280 -19.55 35.27 10.88
C PHE A 280 -18.39 35.57 11.87
N ASN A 281 -17.16 35.10 11.64
CA ASN A 281 -15.99 35.48 12.47
C ASN A 281 -14.78 35.91 11.59
N ILE A 282 -14.52 37.22 11.53
CA ILE A 282 -13.88 37.91 10.39
C ILE A 282 -12.33 37.96 10.40
N PHE A 283 -11.61 37.48 11.43
CA PHE A 283 -10.14 37.61 11.44
C PHE A 283 -9.31 36.33 11.58
N GLY A 284 -9.84 35.25 12.16
CA GLY A 284 -9.09 33.98 12.36
C GLY A 284 -9.26 32.94 11.24
N ASN A 285 -10.30 33.07 10.41
CA ASN A 285 -10.72 32.01 9.48
C ASN A 285 -9.88 31.93 8.20
N SER A 286 -9.37 33.04 7.67
CA SER A 286 -8.59 33.05 6.42
C SER A 286 -7.19 32.47 6.59
N TYR A 287 -6.57 32.65 7.76
CA TYR A 287 -5.24 32.13 8.04
C TYR A 287 -5.24 30.60 8.17
N CYS A 288 -6.22 30.05 8.89
CA CYS A 288 -6.39 28.59 8.98
C CYS A 288 -6.79 27.97 7.64
N ASP A 289 -7.68 28.60 6.87
CA ASP A 289 -8.04 28.16 5.51
C ASP A 289 -6.79 28.04 4.61
N GLU A 290 -5.98 29.11 4.55
CA GLU A 290 -4.73 29.08 3.77
C GLU A 290 -3.72 28.04 4.27
N ALA A 291 -3.61 27.84 5.59
CA ALA A 291 -2.74 26.82 6.16
C ALA A 291 -3.23 25.39 5.84
N ALA A 292 -4.55 25.17 5.91
CA ALA A 292 -5.18 23.90 5.59
C ALA A 292 -5.03 23.56 4.10
N LYS A 293 -5.22 24.53 3.20
CA LYS A 293 -4.97 24.35 1.75
C LYS A 293 -3.52 23.97 1.47
N ARG A 294 -2.56 24.67 2.09
CA ARG A 294 -1.12 24.35 1.91
C ARG A 294 -0.79 22.95 2.39
N LEU A 295 -1.23 22.59 3.60
CA LEU A 295 -0.97 21.27 4.14
C LEU A 295 -1.64 20.18 3.29
N ALA A 296 -2.89 20.37 2.87
CA ALA A 296 -3.59 19.46 1.97
C ALA A 296 -2.81 19.24 0.67
N CYS A 297 -2.25 20.29 0.09
CA CYS A 297 -1.42 20.17 -1.10
C CYS A 297 -0.13 19.39 -0.82
N TRP A 298 0.60 19.69 0.25
CA TRP A 298 1.86 19.00 0.53
C TRP A 298 1.67 17.51 0.81
N ILE A 299 0.57 17.10 1.46
CA ILE A 299 0.27 15.67 1.69
C ILE A 299 -0.28 14.98 0.43
N SER A 300 -0.94 15.71 -0.48
CA SER A 300 -1.53 15.15 -1.70
C SER A 300 -0.56 15.09 -2.89
N ILE A 301 0.41 16.01 -2.97
CA ILE A 301 1.41 16.09 -4.04
C ILE A 301 2.81 16.31 -3.45
N GLN A 302 3.33 15.26 -2.81
CA GLN A 302 4.67 15.26 -2.24
C GLN A 302 5.74 15.55 -3.31
N LYS A 303 6.78 16.28 -2.94
CA LYS A 303 7.98 16.41 -3.77
C LYS A 303 8.61 15.04 -3.95
N CYS A 304 9.16 14.82 -5.13
CA CYS A 304 10.00 13.68 -5.41
C CYS A 304 11.48 14.08 -5.30
N ASP A 305 12.31 13.12 -4.94
CA ASP A 305 13.74 13.26 -4.79
C ASP A 305 14.49 13.37 -6.14
N ILE A 306 15.83 13.40 -6.08
CA ILE A 306 16.69 13.63 -7.26
C ILE A 306 16.67 12.42 -8.21
N ASP A 307 16.52 11.20 -7.68
CA ASP A 307 16.42 9.98 -8.47
C ASP A 307 15.06 9.87 -9.20
N GLY A 308 14.08 10.70 -8.80
CA GLY A 308 12.89 11.02 -9.57
C GLY A 308 11.73 10.05 -9.37
N ASP A 309 11.74 9.33 -8.26
CA ASP A 309 10.68 8.40 -7.90
C ASP A 309 10.39 8.40 -6.39
N ASP A 310 11.36 8.66 -5.51
CA ASP A 310 11.11 8.61 -4.07
C ASP A 310 10.40 9.86 -3.58
N ARG A 311 9.39 9.68 -2.72
CA ARG A 311 8.58 10.74 -2.13
C ARG A 311 9.22 11.27 -0.88
N LEU A 312 9.40 12.58 -0.85
CA LEU A 312 9.80 13.29 0.35
C LEU A 312 8.60 13.46 1.28
N ARG A 313 8.75 13.03 2.54
CA ARG A 313 7.79 13.27 3.62
C ARG A 313 7.50 14.76 3.77
N VAL A 314 6.33 15.10 4.30
CA VAL A 314 5.98 16.51 4.56
C VAL A 314 6.80 17.06 5.73
N CYS A 315 7.31 18.28 5.64
CA CYS A 315 8.13 18.82 6.72
C CYS A 315 7.33 18.90 8.03
N HIS A 316 7.94 18.53 9.16
CA HIS A 316 7.35 18.67 10.49
C HIS A 316 6.84 20.10 10.75
N SER A 317 7.60 21.10 10.29
CA SER A 317 7.27 22.53 10.37
C SER A 317 5.95 22.89 9.69
N ALA A 318 5.59 22.18 8.61
CA ALA A 318 4.34 22.35 7.89
C ALA A 318 3.13 21.97 8.74
N CYS A 319 3.21 20.80 9.39
CA CYS A 319 2.19 20.29 10.29
C CYS A 319 2.01 21.21 11.51
N GLN A 320 3.12 21.65 12.10
CA GLN A 320 3.11 22.60 13.21
C GLN A 320 2.47 23.94 12.81
N SER A 321 2.82 24.47 11.64
CA SER A 321 2.23 25.71 11.13
C SER A 321 0.71 25.60 10.97
N TYR A 322 0.21 24.45 10.53
CA TYR A 322 -1.23 24.18 10.45
C TYR A 322 -1.88 24.12 11.83
N ASN A 323 -1.29 23.38 12.78
CA ASN A 323 -1.81 23.29 14.15
C ASN A 323 -1.90 24.68 14.81
N VAL A 324 -0.87 25.50 14.66
CA VAL A 324 -0.85 26.88 15.17
C VAL A 324 -1.91 27.75 14.47
N ALA A 325 -2.03 27.66 13.15
CA ALA A 325 -2.98 28.46 12.39
C ALA A 325 -4.45 28.13 12.72
N CYS A 326 -4.73 26.85 12.97
CA CYS A 326 -6.08 26.33 13.11
C CYS A 326 -6.50 26.04 14.56
N GLY A 327 -5.57 26.11 15.52
CA GLY A 327 -5.80 25.61 16.87
C GLY A 327 -6.09 24.11 16.89
N ALA A 328 -5.48 23.37 15.96
CA ALA A 328 -5.66 21.94 15.80
C ALA A 328 -4.59 21.15 16.56
N SER A 329 -4.83 19.85 16.71
CA SER A 329 -3.92 18.91 17.38
C SER A 329 -3.59 17.72 16.48
N LEU A 330 -3.20 18.00 15.22
CA LEU A 330 -2.70 16.97 14.32
C LEU A 330 -1.41 16.38 14.88
N ASP A 331 -1.27 15.06 14.85
CA ASP A 331 -0.05 14.39 15.29
C ASP A 331 1.06 14.57 14.25
N CYS A 332 1.98 15.49 14.53
CA CYS A 332 3.14 15.76 13.66
C CYS A 332 4.31 14.79 13.92
N SER A 333 4.16 13.81 14.82
CA SER A 333 5.20 12.82 15.13
C SER A 333 5.14 11.57 14.25
N ASP A 334 4.07 11.38 13.48
CA ASP A 334 3.92 10.32 12.50
C ASP A 334 5.02 10.42 11.41
N GLN A 335 6.01 9.54 11.52
CA GLN A 335 7.17 9.49 10.62
C GLN A 335 6.88 8.80 9.29
N THR A 336 5.67 8.28 9.08
CA THR A 336 5.25 7.75 7.77
C THR A 336 4.74 8.88 6.86
N LEU A 337 4.31 10.01 7.45
CA LEU A 337 3.83 11.18 6.70
C LEU A 337 4.71 12.42 6.86
N PHE A 338 5.26 12.66 8.05
CA PHE A 338 6.03 13.84 8.39
C PHE A 338 7.53 13.55 8.58
N SER A 339 8.38 14.54 8.31
CA SER A 339 9.79 14.50 8.68
C SER A 339 9.95 14.56 10.21
N THR A 340 11.17 14.30 10.70
CA THR A 340 11.49 14.63 12.09
C THR A 340 11.64 16.15 12.25
N ALA A 341 11.66 16.63 13.50
CA ALA A 341 11.93 18.03 13.80
C ALA A 341 13.41 18.42 13.56
N GLU A 342 14.31 17.42 13.50
CA GLU A 342 15.76 17.61 13.33
C GLU A 342 16.18 17.53 11.85
N GLU A 343 15.39 16.86 11.02
CA GLU A 343 15.53 16.86 9.57
C GLU A 343 15.27 18.27 9.02
N GLY A 344 16.33 18.93 8.54
CA GLY A 344 16.23 20.28 7.97
C GLY A 344 15.34 20.34 6.72
N ASP A 345 14.85 21.55 6.42
CA ASP A 345 13.84 21.83 5.36
C ASP A 345 14.23 21.38 3.93
N ALA A 346 15.49 20.98 3.70
CA ALA A 346 15.98 20.55 2.39
C ALA A 346 15.54 19.12 1.99
N ASN A 347 15.20 18.26 2.96
CA ASN A 347 14.92 16.84 2.72
C ASN A 347 13.43 16.47 2.86
N CYS A 348 12.54 17.47 2.82
CA CYS A 348 11.11 17.26 3.01
C CYS A 348 10.28 18.15 2.06
N THR A 349 9.01 17.79 1.91
CA THR A 349 8.03 18.55 1.14
C THR A 349 7.41 19.64 2.01
N GLY A 350 7.50 20.88 1.54
CA GLY A 350 6.63 21.95 2.01
C GLY A 350 7.01 22.50 3.38
N SER A 351 8.19 23.12 3.49
CA SER A 351 8.54 23.87 4.69
C SER A 351 7.68 25.13 4.82
N ALA A 352 7.23 25.41 6.04
CA ALA A 352 6.46 26.61 6.36
C ALA A 352 7.23 27.45 7.39
N GLU A 353 7.44 28.74 7.09
CA GLU A 353 7.83 29.69 8.12
C GLU A 353 6.69 29.83 9.13
N ILE A 354 6.95 29.54 10.40
CA ILE A 354 6.00 29.79 11.50
C ILE A 354 5.80 31.30 11.60
N ARG A 355 4.73 31.82 10.99
CA ARG A 355 4.31 33.21 11.22
C ARG A 355 3.70 33.30 12.61
N SER A 356 4.51 33.74 13.56
CA SER A 356 4.05 34.11 14.90
C SER A 356 2.96 35.20 14.79
N PRO A 357 1.84 35.09 15.50
CA PRO A 357 0.83 36.15 15.56
C PRO A 357 1.50 37.49 15.93
N TRP A 358 1.06 38.59 15.34
CA TRP A 358 1.64 39.92 15.59
C TRP A 358 1.76 40.30 17.09
N PHE A 359 0.93 39.70 17.97
CA PHE A 359 1.01 39.85 19.43
C PHE A 359 2.30 39.29 20.08
N THR A 360 2.84 38.16 19.62
CA THR A 360 4.09 37.58 20.17
C THR A 360 5.33 38.37 19.73
N ARG A 361 5.26 39.05 18.57
CA ARG A 361 6.29 40.01 18.12
C ARG A 361 6.33 41.29 18.96
N LEU A 362 5.21 41.68 19.57
CA LEU A 362 5.14 42.84 20.46
C LEU A 362 5.67 42.50 21.86
N TRP A 363 5.36 41.31 22.38
CA TRP A 363 5.86 40.83 23.67
C TRP A 363 7.38 40.56 23.69
N SER A 364 7.93 39.99 22.61
CA SER A 364 9.38 39.82 22.47
C SER A 364 10.14 41.15 22.35
N LYS A 365 9.53 42.20 21.78
CA LYS A 365 10.10 43.55 21.79
C LYS A 365 9.96 44.28 23.14
N LEU A 366 8.92 44.00 23.91
CA LEU A 366 8.71 44.58 25.25
C LEU A 366 9.59 43.91 26.32
N LEU A 367 9.87 42.61 26.19
CA LEU A 367 10.79 41.88 27.09
C LEU A 367 12.28 42.10 26.76
N ALA A 368 12.60 42.60 25.56
CA ALA A 368 13.96 42.99 25.19
C ALA A 368 14.30 44.46 25.52
N SER A 369 13.37 45.19 26.17
CA SER A 369 13.51 46.61 26.53
C SER A 369 13.31 46.89 28.02
N ASN A 370 13.48 45.88 28.90
CA ASN A 370 13.58 46.08 30.35
C ASN A 370 14.83 45.40 30.89
#